data_AF-A0A0F9N364-F1
#
_entry.id   AF-A0A0F9N364-F1
#
_cell.length_a   1.000
_cell.length_b   1.000
_cell.length_c   1.000
_cell.angle_alpha   90.00
_cell.angle_beta   90.00
_cell.angle_gamma   90.00
#
_symmetry.space_group_name_H-M   'P 1'
#
loop_
_entity.id
_entity.type
_entity.pdbx_description
1 polymer ?
#
loop_
_entity_poly.entity_id
_entity_poly.type
_entity_poly.pdbx_seq_one_letter_code
_entity_poly.pdbx_strand_id
1 'polypeptide(L)'
;MEYLSDHFNIEEQGGSFFLPLIKKQVQQFQELYPDYWFHSTGTDVKTSRCSICDEIITPRNHCGHELREIYDGFRCVRIPQDFKPVHITITKYPYWKYRVIFDQNEETGETIDNYDYSIVNYLIELISNCYEDWNYKWEEIPIPYSEFKDLEKVDYCPCLSGKKNLECCAEKDGILMTYIEFWKDSSKIYKYQTKPKKLYKVVLKRGTHPIIVVKAELFYID
;
A
#
# COMPACT_ATOMS: atom_id res chain seq x y z
N MET A 1 -15.71 2.59 2.62
CA MET A 1 -16.81 1.62 2.70
C MET A 1 -17.68 1.88 3.92
N GLU A 2 -17.10 2.31 5.05
CA GLU A 2 -17.84 2.72 6.24
C GLU A 2 -18.97 3.73 5.96
N TYR A 3 -18.73 4.79 5.20
CA TYR A 3 -19.79 5.75 4.83
C TYR A 3 -20.90 5.19 3.90
N LEU A 4 -20.75 3.98 3.35
CA LEU A 4 -21.82 3.33 2.60
C LEU A 4 -22.66 2.41 3.49
N SER A 5 -22.18 1.99 4.66
CA SER A 5 -22.95 1.11 5.55
C SER A 5 -24.18 1.78 6.13
N ASP A 6 -24.19 3.11 6.18
CA ASP A 6 -25.33 3.88 6.69
C ASP A 6 -26.48 3.94 5.68
N HIS A 7 -26.20 3.65 4.41
CA HIS A 7 -27.17 3.69 3.31
C HIS A 7 -27.43 2.32 2.67
N PHE A 8 -26.53 1.36 2.84
CA PHE A 8 -26.60 0.04 2.22
C PHE A 8 -26.25 -1.05 3.22
N ASN A 9 -26.90 -2.21 3.07
CA ASN A 9 -26.49 -3.41 3.81
C ASN A 9 -25.21 -3.99 3.21
N ILE A 10 -24.06 -3.57 3.75
CA ILE A 10 -22.73 -3.99 3.27
C ILE A 10 -22.38 -5.46 3.56
N GLU A 11 -23.23 -6.18 4.30
CA GLU A 11 -23.06 -7.60 4.63
C GLU A 11 -24.05 -8.49 3.86
N GLU A 12 -24.94 -7.92 3.05
CA GLU A 12 -25.90 -8.68 2.24
C GLU A 12 -25.20 -9.43 1.10
N GLN A 13 -25.03 -10.74 1.28
CA GLN A 13 -24.50 -11.61 0.23
C GLN A 13 -25.46 -11.69 -0.95
N GLY A 14 -24.93 -11.49 -2.17
CA GLY A 14 -25.74 -11.50 -3.39
C GLY A 14 -26.55 -10.23 -3.64
N GLY A 15 -26.37 -9.18 -2.83
CA GLY A 15 -26.99 -7.87 -3.06
C GLY A 15 -26.57 -7.28 -4.42
N SER A 16 -27.44 -6.44 -5.01
CA SER A 16 -27.31 -5.90 -6.37
C SER A 16 -26.02 -5.12 -6.65
N PHE A 17 -25.29 -4.73 -5.62
CA PHE A 17 -24.11 -3.86 -5.69
C PHE A 17 -22.80 -4.57 -5.34
N PHE A 18 -22.81 -5.86 -5.01
CA PHE A 18 -21.61 -6.65 -4.67
C PHE A 18 -20.71 -6.02 -3.58
N LEU A 19 -21.28 -5.23 -2.67
CA LEU A 19 -20.51 -4.49 -1.65
C LEU A 19 -19.66 -5.41 -0.75
N PRO A 20 -20.14 -6.58 -0.28
CA PRO A 20 -19.29 -7.49 0.50
C PRO A 20 -18.04 -7.94 -0.28
N LEU A 21 -18.20 -8.26 -1.57
CA LEU A 21 -17.11 -8.67 -2.45
C LEU A 21 -16.11 -7.53 -2.65
N ILE A 22 -16.59 -6.33 -2.97
CA ILE A 22 -15.75 -5.14 -3.14
C ILE A 22 -14.98 -4.85 -1.84
N LYS A 23 -15.61 -4.99 -0.66
CA LYS A 23 -14.98 -4.77 0.64
C LYS A 23 -13.78 -5.69 0.82
N LYS A 24 -14.01 -6.98 0.59
CA LYS A 24 -13.03 -8.05 0.69
C LYS A 24 -11.88 -7.82 -0.29
N GLN A 25 -12.19 -7.65 -1.57
CA GLN A 25 -11.17 -7.50 -2.60
C GLN A 25 -10.34 -6.24 -2.44
N VAL A 26 -10.93 -5.11 -2.01
CA VAL A 26 -10.18 -3.88 -1.74
C VAL A 26 -9.14 -4.11 -0.64
N GLN A 27 -9.49 -4.83 0.43
CA GLN A 27 -8.53 -5.17 1.47
C GLN A 27 -7.43 -6.09 0.94
N GLN A 28 -7.81 -7.15 0.22
CA GLN A 28 -6.87 -8.11 -0.33
C GLN A 28 -5.89 -7.45 -1.31
N PHE A 29 -6.37 -6.61 -2.23
CA PHE A 29 -5.49 -5.83 -3.10
C PHE A 29 -4.53 -4.96 -2.30
N GLN A 30 -5.00 -4.26 -1.26
CA GLN A 30 -4.14 -3.42 -0.43
C GLN A 30 -3.02 -4.20 0.28
N GLU A 31 -3.21 -5.50 0.55
CA GLU A 31 -2.19 -6.38 1.12
C GLU A 31 -1.20 -6.93 0.06
N LEU A 32 -1.61 -6.98 -1.22
CA LEU A 32 -0.76 -7.42 -2.33
C LEU A 32 0.00 -6.31 -3.02
N TYR A 33 -0.49 -5.07 -2.92
CA TYR A 33 0.22 -3.91 -3.42
C TYR A 33 1.59 -3.77 -2.73
N PRO A 34 2.59 -3.20 -3.42
CA PRO A 34 3.92 -2.99 -2.88
C PRO A 34 3.91 -2.32 -1.51
N ASP A 35 4.95 -2.58 -0.72
CA ASP A 35 5.18 -1.91 0.57
C ASP A 35 5.62 -0.45 0.36
N TYR A 36 4.65 0.38 0.01
CA TYR A 36 4.83 1.80 -0.29
C TYR A 36 5.33 2.60 0.91
N TRP A 37 6.13 3.62 0.62
CA TRP A 37 6.27 4.77 1.51
C TRP A 37 5.27 5.85 1.13
N PHE A 38 4.64 6.43 2.13
CA PHE A 38 3.65 7.48 1.92
C PHE A 38 4.06 8.76 2.62
N HIS A 39 3.67 9.89 2.05
CA HIS A 39 3.75 11.16 2.76
C HIS A 39 2.36 11.57 3.27
N SER A 40 2.31 12.14 4.46
CA SER A 40 1.11 12.77 5.01
C SER A 40 1.41 14.22 5.34
N THR A 41 0.52 15.13 4.93
CA THR A 41 0.67 16.56 5.18
C THR A 41 -0.27 16.99 6.30
N GLY A 42 0.28 17.63 7.33
CA GLY A 42 -0.49 18.38 8.31
C GLY A 42 -0.76 19.78 7.78
N THR A 43 -2.03 20.20 7.78
CA THR A 43 -2.46 21.51 7.28
C THR A 43 -3.40 22.19 8.27
N ASP A 44 -3.15 23.48 8.52
CA ASP A 44 -4.09 24.35 9.23
C ASP A 44 -5.11 24.90 8.22
N VAL A 45 -6.37 24.52 8.35
CA VAL A 45 -7.47 24.98 7.48
C VAL A 45 -8.28 26.04 8.21
N LYS A 46 -8.28 27.27 7.70
CA LYS A 46 -9.05 28.38 8.28
C LYS A 46 -10.48 28.40 7.76
N THR A 47 -10.65 28.18 6.47
CA THR A 47 -11.97 28.12 5.82
C THR A 47 -12.01 26.98 4.81
N SER A 48 -13.21 26.42 4.65
CA SER A 48 -13.49 25.40 3.65
C SER A 48 -14.85 25.68 3.02
N ARG A 49 -15.17 24.98 1.95
CA ARG A 49 -16.43 25.07 1.25
C ARG A 49 -17.17 23.74 1.30
N CYS A 50 -18.47 23.76 1.53
CA CYS A 50 -19.29 22.56 1.39
C CYS A 50 -19.36 22.15 -0.09
N SER A 51 -19.10 20.88 -0.41
CA SER A 51 -19.21 20.38 -1.79
C SER A 51 -20.65 20.26 -2.29
N ILE A 52 -21.66 20.35 -1.41
CA ILE A 52 -23.08 20.19 -1.77
C ILE A 52 -23.74 21.55 -2.04
N CYS A 53 -23.60 22.51 -1.12
CA CYS A 53 -24.24 23.82 -1.23
C CYS A 53 -23.29 24.99 -1.50
N ASP A 54 -22.00 24.74 -1.64
CA ASP A 54 -20.98 25.78 -1.91
C ASP A 54 -20.81 26.83 -0.77
N GLU A 55 -21.48 26.65 0.36
CA GLU A 55 -21.41 27.57 1.49
C GLU A 55 -20.03 27.55 2.18
N ILE A 56 -19.59 28.72 2.65
CA ILE A 56 -18.32 28.87 3.37
C ILE A 56 -18.46 28.35 4.80
N ILE A 57 -17.67 27.34 5.10
CA ILE A 57 -17.57 26.69 6.39
C ILE A 57 -16.34 27.21 7.14
N THR A 58 -16.55 27.68 8.36
CA THR A 58 -15.50 28.12 9.29
C THR A 58 -15.60 27.29 10.59
N PRO A 59 -14.63 27.38 11.52
CA PRO A 59 -14.74 26.69 12.81
C PRO A 59 -15.98 27.07 13.64
N ARG A 60 -16.64 28.20 13.34
CA ARG A 60 -17.83 28.68 14.05
C ARG A 60 -19.09 28.75 13.19
N ASN A 61 -18.99 28.48 11.88
CA ASN A 61 -20.12 28.54 10.96
C ASN A 61 -20.16 27.28 10.09
N HIS A 62 -21.31 26.63 10.05
CA HIS A 62 -21.52 25.39 9.31
C HIS A 62 -22.85 25.47 8.54
N CYS A 63 -22.89 24.84 7.36
CA CYS A 63 -24.13 24.55 6.68
C CYS A 63 -24.87 23.38 7.36
N GLY A 64 -26.13 23.14 6.97
CA GLY A 64 -26.92 22.01 7.47
C GLY A 64 -26.51 20.62 6.95
N HIS A 65 -25.57 20.53 6.00
CA HIS A 65 -25.11 19.23 5.48
C HIS A 65 -24.11 18.55 6.43
N GLU A 66 -24.35 17.27 6.68
CA GLU A 66 -23.51 16.42 7.49
C GLU A 66 -22.29 15.96 6.68
N LEU A 67 -21.12 15.96 7.33
CA LEU A 67 -19.86 15.63 6.67
C LEU A 67 -19.80 14.12 6.43
N ARG A 68 -19.51 13.70 5.19
CA ARG A 68 -19.47 12.31 4.69
C ARG A 68 -20.81 11.67 4.33
N GLU A 69 -21.93 12.34 4.58
CA GLU A 69 -23.25 11.89 4.13
C GLU A 69 -23.44 12.05 2.61
N ILE A 70 -24.39 11.30 2.04
CA ILE A 70 -24.70 11.30 0.61
C ILE A 70 -25.96 12.15 0.35
N TYR A 71 -25.83 13.12 -0.54
CA TYR A 71 -26.91 14.00 -1.03
C TYR A 71 -26.98 13.90 -2.55
N ASP A 72 -28.11 13.43 -3.08
CA ASP A 72 -28.33 13.25 -4.53
C ASP A 72 -27.19 12.51 -5.27
N GLY A 73 -26.63 11.49 -4.60
CA GLY A 73 -25.52 10.69 -5.12
C GLY A 73 -24.12 11.30 -4.93
N PHE A 74 -24.03 12.49 -4.32
CA PHE A 74 -22.76 13.15 -4.01
C PHE A 74 -22.44 13.08 -2.53
N ARG A 75 -21.21 12.69 -2.19
CA ARG A 75 -20.75 12.71 -0.81
C ARG A 75 -20.39 14.13 -0.39
N CYS A 76 -20.95 14.60 0.73
CA CYS A 76 -20.58 15.86 1.34
C CYS A 76 -19.14 15.82 1.84
N VAL A 77 -18.29 16.67 1.27
CA VAL A 77 -16.90 16.89 1.68
C VAL A 77 -16.64 18.37 1.88
N ARG A 78 -15.66 18.69 2.73
CA ARG A 78 -15.16 20.05 2.91
C ARG A 78 -13.98 20.27 1.98
N ILE A 79 -14.10 21.23 1.08
CA ILE A 79 -13.04 21.63 0.15
C ILE A 79 -12.27 22.79 0.80
N PRO A 80 -11.03 22.61 1.28
CA PRO A 80 -10.26 23.70 1.87
C PRO A 80 -10.13 24.88 0.90
N GLN A 81 -10.22 26.11 1.40
CA GLN A 81 -10.07 27.34 0.60
C GLN A 81 -8.86 28.15 1.07
N ASP A 82 -8.80 28.47 2.37
CA ASP A 82 -7.64 29.08 3.02
C ASP A 82 -7.01 28.04 3.94
N PHE A 83 -5.83 27.55 3.55
CA PHE A 83 -5.07 26.59 4.33
C PHE A 83 -3.56 26.86 4.27
N LYS A 84 -2.86 26.47 5.33
CA LYS A 84 -1.41 26.56 5.43
C LYS A 84 -0.81 25.18 5.72
N PRO A 85 0.17 24.71 4.95
CA PRO A 85 0.91 23.50 5.31
C PRO A 85 1.75 23.75 6.57
N VAL A 86 1.69 22.82 7.52
CA VAL A 86 2.39 22.87 8.80
C VAL A 86 3.58 21.91 8.79
N HIS A 87 3.37 20.68 8.35
CA HIS A 87 4.41 19.66 8.33
C HIS A 87 4.12 18.58 7.27
N ILE A 88 5.16 17.83 6.91
CA ILE A 88 5.06 16.61 6.14
C ILE A 88 5.68 15.50 6.97
N THR A 89 5.00 14.35 7.04
CA THR A 89 5.50 13.13 7.67
C THR A 89 5.61 12.03 6.63
N ILE A 90 6.58 11.14 6.79
CA ILE A 90 6.73 9.93 5.98
C ILE A 90 6.30 8.74 6.86
N THR A 91 5.45 7.87 6.33
CA THR A 91 4.88 6.74 7.08
C THR A 91 4.61 5.55 6.18
N LYS A 92 4.63 4.35 6.76
CA LYS A 92 4.16 3.10 6.13
C LYS A 92 2.64 2.92 6.23
N TYR A 93 2.01 3.57 7.21
CA TYR A 93 0.60 3.38 7.51
C TYR A 93 -0.16 4.72 7.39
N PRO A 94 -0.43 5.19 6.16
CA PRO A 94 -1.13 6.45 5.96
C PRO A 94 -2.63 6.30 6.15
N TYR A 95 -3.28 7.39 6.54
CA TYR A 95 -4.72 7.51 6.35
C TYR A 95 -5.07 7.68 4.84
N TRP A 96 -4.21 8.40 4.10
CA TRP A 96 -4.37 8.65 2.66
C TRP A 96 -3.45 7.77 1.81
N LYS A 97 -3.95 6.60 1.40
CA LYS A 97 -3.20 5.61 0.61
C LYS A 97 -2.85 6.05 -0.82
N TYR A 98 -3.33 7.19 -1.30
CA TYR A 98 -2.96 7.71 -2.63
C TYR A 98 -1.65 8.52 -2.62
N ARG A 99 -1.09 8.83 -1.44
CA ARG A 99 0.08 9.70 -1.29
C ARG A 99 1.39 8.92 -1.31
N VAL A 100 1.54 8.04 -2.29
CA VAL A 100 2.75 7.24 -2.49
C VAL A 100 3.92 8.17 -2.86
N ILE A 101 5.09 7.87 -2.31
CA ILE A 101 6.34 8.53 -2.65
C ILE A 101 7.03 7.69 -3.73
N PHE A 102 7.34 8.31 -4.84
CA PHE A 102 8.10 7.74 -5.95
C PHE A 102 9.48 8.39 -6.02
N ASP A 103 10.46 7.67 -6.55
CA ASP A 103 11.80 8.20 -6.77
C ASP A 103 11.81 9.27 -7.87
N GLN A 104 12.88 10.06 -7.90
CA GLN A 104 13.12 11.05 -8.95
C GLN A 104 14.46 10.79 -9.63
N ASN A 105 14.48 10.94 -10.95
CA ASN A 105 15.71 10.98 -11.71
C ASN A 105 16.49 12.26 -11.34
N GLU A 106 17.73 12.12 -10.84
CA GLU A 106 18.53 13.28 -10.43
C GLU A 106 18.90 14.22 -11.59
N GLU A 107 19.00 13.70 -12.81
CA GLU A 107 19.40 14.47 -14.00
C GLU A 107 18.20 15.10 -14.71
N THR A 108 17.10 14.36 -14.88
CA THR A 108 15.92 14.84 -15.63
C THR A 108 14.83 15.44 -14.74
N GLY A 109 14.85 15.16 -13.43
CA GLY A 109 13.80 15.55 -12.49
C GLY A 109 12.49 14.78 -12.65
N GLU A 110 12.45 13.79 -13.54
CA GLU A 110 11.26 12.99 -13.81
C GLU A 110 10.98 12.00 -12.68
N THR A 111 9.69 11.72 -12.45
CA THR A 111 9.26 10.71 -11.48
C THR A 111 9.50 9.31 -12.02
N ILE A 112 10.08 8.44 -11.20
CA ILE A 112 10.36 7.04 -11.50
C ILE A 112 9.51 6.18 -10.57
N ASP A 113 8.67 5.31 -11.13
CA ASP A 113 8.00 4.28 -10.34
C ASP A 113 8.97 3.13 -10.04
N ASN A 114 9.42 3.08 -8.79
CA ASN A 114 10.38 2.11 -8.28
C ASN A 114 9.74 0.89 -7.59
N TYR A 115 8.41 0.78 -7.59
CA TYR A 115 7.73 -0.33 -6.91
C TYR A 115 7.53 -1.56 -7.80
N ASP A 116 7.53 -2.74 -7.18
CA ASP A 116 7.34 -4.02 -7.88
C ASP A 116 5.89 -4.50 -7.80
N TYR A 117 5.17 -4.34 -8.91
CA TYR A 117 3.78 -4.76 -9.06
C TYR A 117 3.59 -6.21 -9.51
N SER A 118 4.66 -7.01 -9.58
CA SER A 118 4.64 -8.34 -10.18
C SER A 118 3.57 -9.27 -9.60
N ILE A 119 3.33 -9.25 -8.29
CA ILE A 119 2.27 -10.05 -7.64
C ILE A 119 0.88 -9.59 -8.09
N VAL A 120 0.66 -8.28 -8.13
CA VAL A 120 -0.62 -7.71 -8.57
C VAL A 120 -0.86 -8.02 -10.04
N ASN A 121 0.14 -7.79 -10.89
CA ASN A 121 0.07 -8.10 -12.32
C ASN A 121 -0.23 -9.58 -12.54
N TYR A 122 0.43 -10.46 -11.79
CA TYR A 122 0.18 -11.89 -11.84
C TYR A 122 -1.27 -12.23 -11.50
N LEU A 123 -1.83 -11.67 -10.41
CA LEU A 123 -3.23 -11.87 -10.07
C LEU A 123 -4.18 -11.36 -11.17
N ILE A 124 -3.91 -10.17 -11.74
CA ILE A 124 -4.75 -9.59 -12.80
C ILE A 124 -4.76 -10.48 -14.05
N GLU A 125 -3.65 -11.15 -14.37
CA GLU A 125 -3.60 -12.14 -15.45
C GLU A 125 -4.42 -13.42 -15.16
N LEU A 126 -4.66 -13.74 -13.89
CA LEU A 126 -5.41 -14.93 -13.48
C LEU A 126 -6.93 -14.73 -13.41
N ILE A 127 -7.39 -13.53 -13.04
CA ILE A 127 -8.82 -13.24 -12.90
C ILE A 127 -9.43 -12.81 -14.24
N SER A 128 -10.64 -13.29 -14.55
CA SER A 128 -11.28 -12.96 -15.83
C SER A 128 -12.02 -11.62 -15.83
N ASN A 129 -12.44 -11.15 -14.65
CA ASN A 129 -13.17 -9.89 -14.48
C ASN A 129 -13.09 -9.39 -13.03
N CYS A 130 -13.51 -8.14 -12.79
CA CYS A 130 -13.43 -7.48 -11.48
C CYS A 130 -14.43 -7.97 -10.43
N TYR A 131 -15.42 -8.78 -10.80
CA TYR A 131 -16.42 -9.35 -9.88
C TYR A 131 -16.15 -10.83 -9.57
N GLU A 132 -15.02 -11.35 -10.02
CA GLU A 132 -14.62 -12.72 -9.76
C GLU A 132 -14.05 -12.85 -8.35
N ASP A 133 -14.62 -13.73 -7.53
CA ASP A 133 -14.08 -13.93 -6.18
C ASP A 133 -12.76 -14.73 -6.22
N TRP A 134 -11.81 -14.27 -5.42
CA TRP A 134 -10.49 -14.88 -5.29
C TRP A 134 -9.98 -14.71 -3.86
N ASN A 135 -8.92 -15.43 -3.56
CA ASN A 135 -8.21 -15.31 -2.30
C ASN A 135 -6.76 -15.73 -2.50
N TYR A 136 -5.95 -15.49 -1.47
CA TYR A 136 -4.54 -15.85 -1.46
C TYR A 136 -4.05 -16.23 -0.07
N LYS A 137 -2.90 -16.90 -0.06
CA LYS A 137 -2.17 -17.31 1.14
C LYS A 137 -0.69 -17.16 0.89
N TRP A 138 -0.01 -16.60 1.88
CA TRP A 138 1.43 -16.57 1.95
C TRP A 138 1.96 -17.88 2.55
N GLU A 139 2.98 -18.45 1.92
CA GLU A 139 3.67 -19.65 2.40
C GLU A 139 5.18 -19.43 2.36
N GLU A 140 5.89 -19.90 3.40
CA GLU A 140 7.35 -19.97 3.38
C GLU A 140 7.75 -21.40 3.02
N ILE A 141 8.54 -21.55 1.96
CA ILE A 141 9.01 -22.85 1.48
C ILE A 141 10.54 -22.85 1.48
N PRO A 142 11.20 -23.83 2.12
CA PRO A 142 12.64 -23.97 2.05
C PRO A 142 13.06 -24.43 0.65
N ILE A 143 13.86 -23.62 -0.03
CA ILE A 143 14.56 -24.03 -1.25
C ILE A 143 15.93 -24.61 -0.87
N PRO A 144 16.29 -25.79 -1.39
CA PRO A 144 17.59 -26.41 -1.11
C PRO A 144 18.77 -25.49 -1.44
N TYR A 145 19.81 -25.54 -0.61
CA TYR A 145 21.07 -24.81 -0.84
C TYR A 145 21.74 -25.12 -2.19
N SER A 146 21.47 -26.29 -2.77
CA SER A 146 21.99 -26.67 -4.09
C SER A 146 21.55 -25.74 -5.21
N GLU A 147 20.44 -25.01 -5.03
CA GLU A 147 19.95 -24.01 -5.99
C GLU A 147 20.67 -22.66 -5.85
N PHE A 148 21.47 -22.46 -4.79
CA PHE A 148 22.19 -21.22 -4.48
C PHE A 148 23.70 -21.46 -4.48
N LYS A 149 24.23 -21.93 -5.63
CA LYS A 149 25.63 -22.37 -5.77
C LYS A 149 26.67 -21.30 -5.45
N ASP A 150 26.32 -20.03 -5.65
CA ASP A 150 27.22 -18.89 -5.49
C ASP A 150 26.98 -18.11 -4.18
N LEU A 151 26.15 -18.62 -3.26
CA LEU A 151 25.80 -17.92 -2.03
C LEU A 151 26.85 -18.16 -0.93
N GLU A 152 27.58 -17.11 -0.55
CA GLU A 152 28.51 -17.18 0.57
C GLU A 152 27.81 -16.94 1.92
N LYS A 153 28.50 -17.28 3.01
CA LYS A 153 28.00 -17.05 4.37
C LYS A 153 27.90 -15.56 4.73
N VAL A 154 28.78 -14.74 4.15
CA VAL A 154 28.86 -13.30 4.41
C VAL A 154 27.85 -12.48 3.61
N ASP A 155 27.29 -13.08 2.56
CA ASP A 155 26.29 -12.45 1.71
C ASP A 155 24.97 -12.24 2.46
N TYR A 156 24.17 -11.30 1.97
CA TYR A 156 22.80 -11.17 2.46
C TYR A 156 21.99 -12.41 2.09
N CYS A 157 21.17 -12.86 3.03
CA CYS A 157 20.37 -14.06 2.80
C CYS A 157 19.29 -13.77 1.76
N PRO A 158 19.09 -14.64 0.75
CA PRO A 158 18.03 -14.48 -0.24
C PRO A 158 16.62 -14.60 0.36
N CYS A 159 16.51 -15.00 1.64
CA CYS A 159 15.27 -15.02 2.44
C CYS A 159 14.61 -13.64 2.66
N LEU A 160 15.25 -12.55 2.22
CA LEU A 160 14.79 -11.17 2.37
C LEU A 160 14.59 -10.69 3.81
N SER A 161 15.16 -11.37 4.81
CA SER A 161 15.14 -10.92 6.21
C SER A 161 15.99 -9.68 6.49
N GLY A 162 16.80 -9.23 5.52
CA GLY A 162 17.80 -8.18 5.71
C GLY A 162 19.04 -8.61 6.49
N LYS A 163 19.15 -9.88 6.90
CA LYS A 163 20.31 -10.44 7.62
C LYS A 163 21.28 -11.15 6.68
N LYS A 164 22.53 -11.32 7.12
CA LYS A 164 23.51 -12.16 6.43
C LYS A 164 23.06 -13.63 6.42
N ASN A 165 23.48 -14.39 5.43
CA ASN A 165 23.12 -15.81 5.27
C ASN A 165 23.47 -16.62 6.52
N LEU A 166 24.68 -16.41 7.07
CA LEU A 166 25.14 -17.01 8.31
C LEU A 166 24.19 -16.77 9.51
N GLU A 167 23.46 -15.66 9.52
CA GLU A 167 22.59 -15.21 10.60
C GLU A 167 21.07 -15.34 10.27
N CYS A 168 20.69 -15.78 9.05
CA CYS A 168 19.29 -16.01 8.64
C CYS A 168 18.99 -17.50 8.48
N CYS A 169 19.37 -18.07 7.33
CA CYS A 169 18.93 -19.40 6.93
C CYS A 169 20.01 -20.45 7.08
N ALA A 170 21.29 -20.10 7.27
CA ALA A 170 22.41 -21.05 7.23
C ALA A 170 22.24 -22.32 8.09
N GLU A 171 21.49 -22.24 9.19
CA GLU A 171 21.21 -23.36 10.10
C GLU A 171 19.86 -24.06 9.84
N LYS A 172 19.10 -23.63 8.83
CA LYS A 172 17.81 -24.19 8.41
C LYS A 172 18.00 -25.20 7.27
N ASP A 173 16.97 -25.99 6.99
CA ASP A 173 16.97 -27.02 5.93
C ASP A 173 17.06 -26.47 4.48
N GLY A 174 17.08 -25.14 4.32
CA GLY A 174 17.19 -24.46 3.04
C GLY A 174 17.06 -22.95 3.21
N ILE A 175 17.13 -22.21 2.11
CA ILE A 175 16.77 -20.79 2.09
C ILE A 175 15.25 -20.70 2.07
N LEU A 176 14.66 -20.16 3.14
CA LEU A 176 13.22 -19.90 3.18
C LEU A 176 12.87 -18.82 2.16
N MET A 177 12.00 -19.16 1.22
CA MET A 177 11.49 -18.24 0.21
C MET A 177 9.99 -18.06 0.41
N THR A 178 9.54 -16.82 0.23
CA THR A 178 8.13 -16.48 0.32
C THR A 178 7.43 -16.77 -1.01
N TYR A 179 6.32 -17.48 -0.92
CA TYR A 179 5.41 -17.78 -2.02
C TYR A 179 4.05 -17.22 -1.71
N ILE A 180 3.34 -16.85 -2.77
CA ILE A 180 1.91 -16.55 -2.70
C ILE A 180 1.15 -17.54 -3.57
N GLU A 181 0.13 -18.16 -2.97
CA GLU A 181 -0.82 -19.04 -3.65
C GLU A 181 -2.13 -18.32 -3.85
N PHE A 182 -2.70 -18.40 -5.06
CA PHE A 182 -4.04 -17.88 -5.37
C PHE A 182 -5.05 -19.02 -5.55
N TRP A 183 -6.29 -18.84 -5.08
CA TRP A 183 -7.40 -19.76 -5.32
C TRP A 183 -8.69 -19.05 -5.73
N LYS A 184 -9.48 -19.76 -6.53
CA LYS A 184 -10.84 -19.40 -6.98
C LYS A 184 -11.72 -20.64 -6.91
N ASP A 185 -12.93 -20.51 -6.37
CA ASP A 185 -13.94 -21.59 -6.38
C ASP A 185 -13.36 -22.95 -5.93
N SER A 186 -12.49 -22.94 -4.92
CA SER A 186 -11.73 -24.11 -4.40
C SER A 186 -10.69 -24.74 -5.34
N SER A 187 -10.56 -24.24 -6.56
CA SER A 187 -9.49 -24.58 -7.50
C SER A 187 -8.27 -23.70 -7.21
N LYS A 188 -7.14 -24.35 -6.91
CA LYS A 188 -5.85 -23.64 -6.84
C LYS A 188 -5.54 -23.12 -8.24
N ILE A 189 -5.35 -21.82 -8.36
CA ILE A 189 -5.04 -21.21 -9.64
C ILE A 189 -3.54 -21.41 -9.84
N TYR A 190 -2.63 -20.83 -9.04
CA TYR A 190 -1.16 -21.05 -9.16
C TYR A 190 -0.31 -20.55 -7.96
N LYS A 191 1.00 -20.87 -7.94
CA LYS A 191 2.06 -20.39 -7.01
C LYS A 191 2.93 -19.33 -7.69
N TYR A 192 3.05 -18.14 -7.13
CA TYR A 192 4.05 -17.13 -7.52
C TYR A 192 5.19 -17.09 -6.50
N GLN A 193 6.43 -17.20 -6.98
CA GLN A 193 7.62 -17.02 -6.15
C GLN A 193 8.00 -15.54 -6.15
N THR A 194 8.09 -14.92 -4.97
CA THR A 194 8.63 -13.56 -4.89
C THR A 194 10.07 -13.57 -5.38
N LYS A 195 10.37 -12.82 -6.43
CA LYS A 195 11.76 -12.68 -6.88
C LYS A 195 12.54 -11.88 -5.82
N PRO A 196 13.79 -12.24 -5.52
CA PRO A 196 14.62 -11.39 -4.67
C PRO A 196 14.81 -10.02 -5.36
N LYS A 197 14.41 -8.93 -4.69
CA LYS A 197 14.81 -7.57 -5.10
C LYS A 197 16.34 -7.51 -5.07
N LYS A 198 16.97 -7.03 -6.15
CA LYS A 198 18.40 -6.70 -6.14
C LYS A 198 18.58 -5.57 -5.13
N LEU A 199 19.25 -5.82 -4.01
CA LEU A 199 19.61 -4.79 -3.01
C LEU A 199 20.55 -3.75 -3.66
N TYR A 200 20.08 -2.54 -3.97
CA TYR A 200 20.94 -1.41 -4.29
C TYR A 200 21.29 -0.64 -3.01
N LYS A 201 22.54 -0.17 -2.94
CA LYS A 201 23.01 0.73 -1.88
C LYS A 201 22.51 2.14 -2.17
N VAL A 202 21.49 2.61 -1.45
CA VAL A 202 21.10 4.03 -1.47
C VAL A 202 21.95 4.80 -0.46
N VAL A 203 22.82 5.69 -0.94
CA VAL A 203 23.59 6.64 -0.11
C VAL A 203 22.84 7.97 -0.09
N LEU A 204 22.09 8.25 0.98
CA LEU A 204 21.40 9.52 1.14
C LEU A 204 22.40 10.62 1.55
N LYS A 205 22.64 11.59 0.66
CA LYS A 205 23.35 12.84 1.00
C LYS A 205 22.39 13.77 1.76
N ARG A 206 22.82 14.27 2.92
CA ARG A 206 22.07 15.26 3.71
C ARG A 206 21.96 16.59 2.95
N GLY A 207 20.74 16.95 2.55
CA GLY A 207 20.38 18.30 2.11
C GLY A 207 20.14 19.28 3.26
N THR A 208 20.05 20.57 2.93
CA THR A 208 20.12 21.75 3.82
C THR A 208 18.80 22.16 4.50
N HIS A 209 17.79 21.30 4.58
CA HIS A 209 16.52 21.62 5.24
C HIS A 209 16.22 20.65 6.40
N PRO A 210 15.72 21.14 7.55
CA PRO A 210 15.42 20.29 8.69
C PRO A 210 14.17 19.46 8.40
N ILE A 211 14.38 18.26 7.84
CA ILE A 211 13.38 17.19 7.86
C ILE A 211 13.45 16.59 9.27
N ILE A 212 12.39 16.79 10.06
CA ILE A 212 12.23 16.10 11.35
C ILE A 212 11.85 14.65 11.03
N VAL A 213 12.86 13.80 10.90
CA VAL A 213 12.69 12.34 10.84
C VAL A 213 12.35 11.87 12.26
N VAL A 214 11.08 11.58 12.51
CA VAL A 214 10.69 10.85 13.72
C VAL A 214 11.19 9.41 13.56
N LYS A 215 12.12 9.05 14.43
CA LYS A 215 12.88 7.80 14.45
C LYS A 215 11.93 6.59 14.42
N ALA A 216 11.87 5.91 13.29
CA ALA A 216 11.45 4.52 13.17
C ALA A 216 12.58 3.81 12.43
N GLU A 217 12.96 2.62 12.90
CA GLU A 217 14.10 1.85 12.40
C GLU A 217 14.03 1.72 10.87
N LEU A 218 15.05 2.28 10.22
CA LEU A 218 15.13 2.43 8.77
C LEU A 218 15.52 1.09 8.14
N PHE A 219 14.57 0.42 7.49
CA PHE A 219 14.85 -0.54 6.44
C PHE A 219 14.56 0.15 5.09
N TYR A 220 15.60 0.39 4.30
CA TYR A 220 15.51 0.89 2.92
C TYR A 220 15.71 -0.28 1.96
N ILE A 221 14.86 -0.39 0.92
CA ILE A 221 15.15 -1.17 -0.30
C ILE A 221 14.39 -0.55 -1.50
N ASP A 222 15.18 -0.08 -2.47
CA ASP A 222 14.97 0.10 -3.92
C ASP A 222 13.56 0.32 -4.47
#